data_AF-A0A654TZA5-F1
#
_entry.id   AF-A0A654TZA5-F1
#
_cell.length_a   1.000
_cell.length_b   1.000
_cell.length_c   1.000
_cell.angle_alpha   90.00
_cell.angle_beta   90.00
_cell.angle_gamma   90.00
#
_symmetry.space_group_name_H-M   'P 1'
#
loop_
_entity.id
_entity.type
_entity.pdbx_description
1 polymer ?
#
loop_
_entity_poly.entity_id
_entity_poly.type
_entity_poly.pdbx_seq_one_letter_code
_entity_poly.pdbx_strand_id
1 'polypeptide(L)'
;MFHNSATFAFAEIMGRSYGGGILELEPREAEQLPMPPPAYGSAELAQDVDLLLKANEIDKALDVVDRHVLIDGLGLSPRLVAGCRAAWLTLRDRRTKRGSRR
;
A
#
# COMPACT_ATOMS: atom_id res chain seq x y z
N MET A 1 -4.43 7.88 5.82
CA MET A 1 -3.54 7.81 4.63
C MET A 1 -3.42 6.35 4.21
N PHE A 2 -3.92 5.97 3.03
CA PHE A 2 -4.04 4.56 2.60
C PHE A 2 -2.80 4.01 1.88
N HIS A 3 -1.97 4.89 1.30
CA HIS A 3 -0.82 4.54 0.48
C HIS A 3 0.40 4.22 1.33
N ASN A 4 0.45 3.02 1.93
CA ASN A 4 1.63 2.51 2.63
C ASN A 4 1.83 1.01 2.37
N SER A 5 3.05 0.53 2.59
CA SER A 5 3.44 -0.84 2.25
C SER A 5 2.69 -1.91 3.04
N ALA A 6 2.32 -1.65 4.29
CA ALA A 6 1.58 -2.60 5.11
C ALA A 6 0.16 -2.78 4.59
N THR A 7 -0.60 -1.69 4.42
CA THR A 7 -1.96 -1.71 3.86
C THR A 7 -1.99 -2.37 2.49
N PHE A 8 -1.02 -2.06 1.63
CA PHE A 8 -0.93 -2.63 0.28
C PHE A 8 -0.64 -4.13 0.27
N ALA A 9 0.23 -4.62 1.15
CA ALA A 9 0.48 -6.04 1.30
C ALA A 9 -0.79 -6.79 1.74
N PHE A 10 -1.52 -6.24 2.71
CA PHE A 10 -2.77 -6.84 3.18
C PHE A 10 -3.88 -6.78 2.14
N ALA A 11 -3.95 -5.72 1.33
CA ALA A 11 -4.89 -5.62 0.21
C ALA A 11 -4.68 -6.77 -0.80
N GLU A 12 -3.44 -7.14 -1.11
CA GLU A 12 -3.15 -8.28 -1.99
C GLU A 12 -3.43 -9.64 -1.35
N ILE A 13 -3.45 -9.73 -0.01
CA ILE A 13 -3.77 -10.97 0.71
C ILE A 13 -5.28 -11.19 0.81
N MET A 14 -6.02 -10.12 1.13
CA MET A 14 -7.47 -10.18 1.36
C MET A 14 -8.27 -10.03 0.07
N GLY A 15 -7.74 -9.25 -0.88
CA GLY A 15 -8.42 -8.96 -2.13
C GLY A 15 -8.48 -10.15 -3.07
N ARG A 16 -9.51 -10.14 -3.91
CA ARG A 16 -9.77 -11.16 -4.91
C ARG A 16 -9.19 -10.72 -6.25
N SER A 17 -8.49 -11.64 -6.90
CA SER A 17 -7.93 -11.41 -8.23
C SER A 17 -8.94 -11.83 -9.28
N TYR A 18 -9.45 -10.87 -10.03
CA TYR A 18 -10.24 -11.14 -11.23
C TYR A 18 -9.34 -11.16 -12.47
N GLY A 19 -9.85 -11.74 -13.56
CA GLY A 19 -9.15 -11.76 -14.85
C GLY A 19 -8.74 -10.36 -15.31
N GLY A 20 -7.68 -10.26 -16.11
CA GLY A 20 -7.15 -8.96 -16.56
C GLY A 20 -6.26 -8.25 -15.53
N GLY A 21 -5.94 -8.91 -14.41
CA GLY A 21 -5.03 -8.37 -13.41
C GLY A 21 -5.69 -7.34 -12.49
N ILE A 22 -7.02 -7.34 -12.35
CA ILE A 22 -7.75 -6.48 -11.42
C ILE A 22 -7.66 -7.09 -10.00
N LEU A 23 -7.44 -6.24 -9.00
CA LEU A 23 -7.60 -6.57 -7.58
C LEU A 23 -8.88 -5.91 -7.10
N GLU A 24 -9.81 -6.71 -6.58
CA GLU A 24 -11.07 -6.24 -6.02
C GLU A 24 -11.11 -6.54 -4.52
N LEU A 25 -11.66 -5.60 -3.75
CA LEU A 25 -11.92 -5.73 -2.32
C LEU A 25 -13.40 -5.43 -2.10
N GLU A 26 -14.09 -6.36 -1.46
CA GLU A 26 -15.46 -6.11 -1.00
C GLU A 26 -15.44 -5.08 0.15
N PRO A 27 -16.53 -4.33 0.40
CA PRO A 27 -16.57 -3.32 1.47
C PRO A 27 -16.11 -3.85 2.83
N ARG A 28 -16.55 -5.06 3.19
CA ARG A 28 -16.15 -5.74 4.43
C ARG A 28 -14.65 -6.07 4.49
N GLU A 29 -14.03 -6.43 3.37
CA GLU A 29 -12.59 -6.71 3.30
C GLU A 29 -11.79 -5.40 3.40
N ALA A 30 -12.29 -4.32 2.76
CA ALA A 30 -11.68 -2.99 2.83
C ALA A 30 -11.71 -2.40 4.25
N GLU A 31 -12.79 -2.59 4.99
CA GLU A 31 -12.91 -2.16 6.40
C GLU A 31 -11.92 -2.86 7.34
N GLN A 32 -11.45 -4.06 6.98
CA GLN A 32 -10.49 -4.83 7.77
C GLN A 32 -9.03 -4.51 7.46
N LEU A 33 -8.77 -3.66 6.47
CA LEU A 33 -7.40 -3.30 6.11
C LEU A 33 -6.71 -2.59 7.28
N PRO A 34 -5.46 -2.96 7.60
CA PRO A 34 -4.70 -2.25 8.61
C PRO A 34 -4.45 -0.83 8.11
N MET A 35 -5.09 0.13 8.77
CA MET A 35 -5.02 1.53 8.44
C MET A 35 -4.39 2.28 9.62
N PRO A 36 -3.34 3.08 9.39
CA PRO A 36 -2.76 3.88 10.46
C PRO A 36 -3.79 4.91 10.94
N PRO A 37 -3.88 5.17 12.26
CA PRO A 37 -4.77 6.19 12.81
C PRO A 37 -4.54 7.56 12.14
N PRO A 38 -5.59 8.37 11.93
CA PRO A 38 -5.47 9.68 11.30
C PRO A 38 -4.47 10.62 11.99
N ALA A 39 -4.24 10.43 13.29
CA ALA A 39 -3.29 11.20 14.10
C ALA A 39 -1.83 11.12 13.60
N TYR A 40 -1.48 10.09 12.82
CA TYR A 40 -0.14 9.94 12.25
C TYR A 40 -0.02 10.54 10.84
N GLY A 41 -1.12 11.04 10.28
CA GLY A 41 -1.11 11.82 9.04
C GLY A 41 -1.04 13.32 9.33
N SER A 42 -0.51 14.08 8.38
CA SER A 42 -0.59 15.55 8.38
C SER A 42 -1.12 16.03 7.02
N ALA A 43 -1.60 17.28 6.97
CA ALA A 43 -2.09 17.89 5.73
C ALA A 43 -0.95 18.04 4.71
N GLU A 44 0.24 18.38 5.19
CA GLU A 44 1.47 18.53 4.40
C GLU A 44 1.87 17.18 3.79
N LEU A 45 1.90 16.13 4.61
CA LEU A 45 2.20 14.77 4.16
C LEU A 45 1.17 14.27 3.12
N ALA A 46 -0.11 14.61 3.30
CA ALA A 46 -1.15 14.28 2.34
C ALA A 46 -0.96 15.03 1.00
N GLN A 47 -0.55 16.29 1.06
CA GLN A 47 -0.26 17.10 -0.14
C GLN A 47 0.96 16.56 -0.90
N ASP A 48 2.05 16.24 -0.21
CA ASP A 48 3.26 15.69 -0.83
C ASP A 48 2.96 14.38 -1.56
N VAL A 49 2.18 13.51 -0.92
CA VAL A 49 1.79 12.24 -1.54
C VAL A 49 0.83 12.42 -2.71
N ASP A 50 -0.12 13.36 -2.63
CA ASP A 50 -0.98 13.68 -3.77
C ASP A 50 -0.16 14.15 -4.99
N LEU A 51 0.86 14.99 -4.78
CA LEU A 51 1.76 15.44 -5.84
C LEU A 51 2.56 14.26 -6.44
N LEU A 52 3.11 13.38 -5.61
CA LEU A 52 3.86 12.21 -6.06
C LEU A 52 2.97 11.24 -6.86
N LEU A 53 1.74 10.99 -6.40
CA LEU A 53 0.79 10.14 -7.11
C LEU A 53 0.39 10.73 -8.46
N LYS A 54 0.16 12.05 -8.53
CA LYS A 54 -0.11 12.75 -9.80
C LYS A 54 1.08 12.70 -10.77
N ALA A 55 2.31 12.64 -10.25
CA ALA A 55 3.52 12.45 -11.05
C ALA A 55 3.81 10.98 -11.41
N ASN A 56 2.92 10.04 -11.04
CA ASN A 56 3.10 8.59 -11.20
C ASN A 56 4.32 8.03 -10.43
N GLU A 57 4.74 8.72 -9.37
CA GLU A 57 5.89 8.37 -8.52
C GLU A 57 5.42 7.57 -7.30
N ILE A 58 4.73 6.45 -7.56
CA ILE A 58 4.07 5.62 -6.52
C ILE A 58 5.09 5.11 -5.49
N ASP A 59 6.28 4.72 -5.94
CA ASP A 59 7.29 4.20 -5.03
C ASP A 59 7.79 5.26 -4.06
N LYS A 60 8.02 6.49 -4.53
CA LYS A 60 8.40 7.61 -3.67
C LYS A 60 7.28 7.98 -2.71
N ALA A 61 6.03 7.96 -3.17
CA ALA A 61 4.88 8.18 -2.29
C ALA A 61 4.87 7.16 -1.15
N LEU A 62 5.04 5.88 -1.45
CA LEU A 62 5.11 4.81 -0.44
C LEU A 62 6.29 4.99 0.50
N ASP A 63 7.47 5.35 0.00
CA ASP A 63 8.66 5.56 0.84
C ASP A 63 8.45 6.69 1.86
N VAL A 64 7.79 7.78 1.44
CA VAL A 64 7.45 8.92 2.30
C VAL A 64 6.44 8.49 3.39
N VAL A 65 5.35 7.82 3.02
CA VAL A 65 4.34 7.38 4.02
C VAL A 65 4.89 6.33 4.97
N ASP A 66 5.64 5.35 4.45
CA ASP A 66 6.25 4.29 5.25
C ASP A 66 7.19 4.87 6.30
N ARG A 67 8.00 5.86 5.93
CA ARG A 67 8.88 6.55 6.87
C ARG A 67 8.07 7.30 7.93
N HIS A 68 7.21 8.23 7.52
CA HIS A 68 6.54 9.13 8.46
C HIS A 68 5.51 8.43 9.34
N VAL A 69 4.74 7.51 8.76
CA VAL A 69 3.58 6.91 9.44
C VAL A 69 3.94 5.59 10.09
N LEU A 70 4.60 4.68 9.37
CA LEU A 70 4.86 3.33 9.88
C LEU A 70 6.09 3.30 10.80
N ILE A 71 7.19 3.93 10.38
CA ILE A 71 8.45 3.89 11.13
C ILE A 71 8.44 4.95 12.24
N ASP A 72 8.34 6.22 11.87
CA ASP A 72 8.49 7.33 12.83
C ASP A 72 7.23 7.48 13.71
N GLY A 73 6.04 7.28 13.14
CA GLY A 73 4.76 7.38 13.85
C GLY A 73 4.43 6.14 14.72
N LEU A 74 4.33 4.97 14.09
CA LEU A 74 3.95 3.72 14.77
C LEU A 74 5.13 2.96 15.40
N GLY A 75 6.37 3.37 15.16
CA GLY A 75 7.56 2.72 15.71
C GLY A 75 7.86 1.35 15.10
N LEU A 76 7.32 1.03 13.92
CA LEU A 76 7.59 -0.24 13.26
C LEU A 76 9.04 -0.31 12.79
N SER A 77 9.67 -1.48 12.93
CA SER A 77 11.04 -1.64 12.48
C SER A 77 11.14 -1.44 10.96
N PRO A 78 12.16 -0.75 10.45
CA PRO A 78 12.36 -0.59 9.00
C PRO A 78 12.42 -1.93 8.25
N ARG A 79 12.96 -2.97 8.90
CA ARG A 79 13.02 -4.32 8.36
C ARG A 79 11.63 -4.94 8.15
N LEU A 80 10.71 -4.72 9.08
CA LEU A 80 9.33 -5.19 8.97
C LEU A 80 8.63 -4.49 7.81
N VAL A 81 8.75 -3.17 7.73
CA VAL A 81 8.14 -2.35 6.67
C VAL A 81 8.68 -2.76 5.29
N ALA A 82 9.99 -2.96 5.17
CA ALA A 82 10.62 -3.48 3.95
C ALA A 82 10.10 -4.90 3.58
N GLY A 83 9.81 -5.74 4.58
CA GLY A 83 9.17 -7.04 4.38
C GLY A 83 7.76 -6.91 3.78
N CYS A 84 6.95 -5.99 4.29
CA CYS A 84 5.63 -5.69 3.71
C CYS A 84 5.74 -5.20 2.27
N ARG A 85 6.68 -4.28 1.99
CA ARG A 85 6.94 -3.77 0.63
C ARG A 85 7.28 -4.89 -0.34
N ALA A 86 8.19 -5.79 0.05
CA ALA A 86 8.58 -6.94 -0.77
C ALA A 86 7.43 -7.92 -0.99
N ALA A 87 6.63 -8.19 0.05
CA ALA A 87 5.45 -9.04 -0.05
C ALA A 87 4.43 -8.47 -1.03
N TRP A 88 4.12 -7.18 -0.93
CA TRP A 88 3.22 -6.49 -1.86
C TRP A 88 3.70 -6.61 -3.31
N LEU A 89 4.97 -6.26 -3.59
CA LEU A 89 5.54 -6.35 -4.94
C LEU A 89 5.42 -7.77 -5.50
N THR A 90 5.76 -8.77 -4.69
CA THR A 90 5.69 -10.19 -5.09
C THR A 90 4.26 -10.62 -5.43
N LEU A 91 3.29 -10.26 -4.60
CA LEU A 91 1.88 -10.65 -4.79
C LEU A 91 1.25 -9.92 -5.98
N ARG A 92 1.52 -8.61 -6.10
CA ARG A 92 1.09 -7.77 -7.22
C ARG A 92 1.62 -8.31 -8.55
N ASP A 93 2.92 -8.58 -8.63
CA ASP A 93 3.53 -9.08 -9.87
C ASP A 93 2.97 -10.44 -10.25
N ARG A 94 2.70 -11.31 -9.28
CA ARG A 94 2.02 -12.59 -9.50
C ARG A 94 0.60 -12.39 -10.06
N ARG A 95 -0.17 -11.43 -9.51
CA ARG A 95 -1.51 -11.07 -10.02
C ARG A 95 -1.44 -10.56 -11.45
N THR A 96 -0.57 -9.60 -11.75
CA THR A 96 -0.42 -9.02 -13.08
C THR A 96 -0.02 -10.07 -14.12
N LYS A 97 0.91 -10.98 -13.77
CA LYS A 97 1.32 -12.10 -14.66
C LYS A 97 0.21 -13.09 -14.96
N ARG A 98 -0.76 -13.31 -14.06
CA ARG A 98 -1.96 -14.12 -14.36
C ARG A 98 -2.91 -13.39 -15.31
N GLY A 99 -3.01 -12.07 -15.17
CA GLY A 99 -3.85 -11.22 -16.02
C GLY A 99 -3.38 -11.15 -17.49
N SER A 100 -2.07 -11.21 -17.74
CA SER A 100 -1.50 -11.04 -19.08
C SER A 100 -1.43 -12.31 -19.93
N ARG A 101 -1.93 -13.46 -19.42
CA ARG A 101 -1.77 -14.77 -20.07
C ARG A 101 -2.92 -15.10 -21.05
N ARG A 102 -3.43 -14.08 -21.76
CA ARG A 102 -4.43 -14.21 -22.82
C ARG A 102 -3.86 -13.80 -24.17
#